data_AF-A0A958SDY3-F1
#
_entry.id   AF-A0A958SDY3-F1
#
_cell.length_a   1.000
_cell.length_b   1.000
_cell.length_c   1.000
_cell.angle_alpha   90.00
_cell.angle_beta   90.00
_cell.angle_gamma   90.00
#
_symmetry.space_group_name_H-M   'P 1'
#
loop_
_entity.id
_entity.type
_entity.pdbx_description
1 polymer ?
#
loop_
_entity_poly.entity_id
_entity_poly.type
_entity_poly.pdbx_seq_one_letter_code
_entity_poly.pdbx_strand_id
1 'polypeptide(L)' 'KLAASSGKETQAYTPRTTFQSGDVIKHVKFGIGIVEEVRANGKIIVLFREGERMLIHAMS' A
#
# COMPACT_ATOMS: atom_id res chain seq x y z
N LYS A 1 26.38 -16.99 2.79
CA LYS A 1 25.86 -15.62 2.56
C LYS A 1 24.90 -15.69 1.38
N LEU A 2 23.59 -15.64 1.64
CA LEU A 2 22.56 -15.57 0.60
C LEU A 2 21.93 -14.18 0.71
N ALA A 3 22.13 -13.37 -0.34
CA ALA A 3 21.42 -12.13 -0.56
C ALA A 3 20.19 -12.43 -1.43
N ALA A 4 18.99 -12.13 -0.92
CA ALA A 4 17.73 -11.94 -1.65
C ALA A 4 16.64 -11.81 -0.57
N SER A 5 16.00 -10.67 -0.36
CA SER A 5 15.12 -10.04 -1.33
C SER A 5 15.11 -8.52 -1.19
N SER A 6 15.53 -7.80 -2.23
CA SER A 6 15.31 -6.36 -2.38
C SER A 6 13.87 -6.04 -2.82
N GLY A 7 12.90 -6.83 -2.38
CA GLY A 7 11.48 -6.55 -2.56
C GLY A 7 11.00 -5.81 -1.31
N LYS A 8 10.35 -4.66 -1.48
CA LYS A 8 9.71 -3.97 -0.35
C LYS A 8 8.85 -4.98 0.42
N GLU A 9 9.12 -5.14 1.71
CA GLU A 9 8.34 -6.01 2.58
C GLU A 9 6.86 -5.61 2.53
N THR A 10 5.97 -6.59 2.57
CA THR A 10 4.52 -6.32 2.59
C THR A 10 4.13 -5.69 3.91
N GLN A 11 3.58 -4.48 3.88
CA GLN A 11 3.22 -3.70 5.06
C GLN A 11 1.73 -3.84 5.39
N ALA A 12 1.35 -3.91 6.67
CA ALA A 12 -0.07 -3.90 7.03
C ALA A 12 -0.69 -2.51 6.77
N TYR A 13 -1.85 -2.45 6.14
CA TYR A 13 -2.55 -1.19 5.92
C TYR A 13 -3.10 -0.63 7.24
N THR A 14 -2.80 0.65 7.51
CA THR A 14 -3.51 1.46 8.51
C THR A 14 -3.70 2.88 7.96
N PRO A 15 -4.82 3.56 8.26
CA PRO A 15 -5.02 4.94 7.86
C PRO A 15 -3.99 5.94 8.43
N ARG A 16 -3.31 5.59 9.53
CA ARG A 16 -2.29 6.44 10.17
C ARG A 16 -0.90 6.30 9.53
N THR A 17 -0.65 5.21 8.83
CA THR A 17 0.62 4.96 8.16
C THR A 17 0.73 5.83 6.91
N THR A 18 1.93 6.32 6.60
CA THR A 18 2.22 7.01 5.34
C THR A 18 2.72 6.00 4.32
N PHE A 19 2.08 5.96 3.14
CA PHE A 19 2.46 5.10 2.03
C PHE A 19 2.96 5.92 0.85
N GLN A 20 3.71 5.27 -0.03
CA GLN A 20 4.23 5.82 -1.29
C GLN A 20 3.97 4.84 -2.44
N SER A 21 4.02 5.33 -3.68
CA SER A 21 3.92 4.47 -4.86
C SER A 21 4.95 3.33 -4.83
N GLY A 22 4.52 2.15 -5.25
CA GLY A 22 5.28 0.90 -5.22
C GLY A 22 5.28 0.17 -3.87
N ASP A 23 4.68 0.73 -2.81
CA ASP A 23 4.48 -0.02 -1.57
C ASP A 23 3.53 -1.19 -1.79
N VAL A 24 3.88 -2.36 -1.25
CA VAL A 24 2.99 -3.53 -1.20
C VAL A 24 2.32 -3.54 0.16
N ILE A 25 0.99 -3.44 0.18
CA ILE A 25 0.21 -3.36 1.42
C ILE A 25 -0.73 -4.57 1.57
N LYS A 26 -0.97 -4.99 2.80
CA LYS A 26 -1.96 -6.00 3.17
C LYS A 26 -3.14 -5.32 3.87
N HIS A 27 -4.28 -5.28 3.20
CA HIS A 27 -5.54 -4.77 3.73
C HIS A 27 -6.42 -5.92 4.22
N VAL A 28 -7.02 -5.80 5.41
CA VAL A 28 -7.83 -6.88 6.03
C VAL A 28 -9.00 -7.33 5.17
N LYS A 29 -9.63 -6.41 4.42
CA LYS A 29 -10.79 -6.70 3.55
C LYS A 29 -10.43 -7.08 2.11
N PHE A 30 -9.34 -6.50 1.57
CA PHE A 30 -9.05 -6.58 0.12
C PHE A 30 -7.84 -7.44 -0.18
N GLY A 31 -7.14 -7.94 0.85
CA GLY A 31 -5.93 -8.74 0.69
C GLY A 31 -4.72 -7.88 0.36
N ILE A 32 -3.81 -8.44 -0.44
CA ILE A 32 -2.56 -7.79 -0.84
C ILE A 32 -2.80 -6.92 -2.07
N GLY A 33 -2.28 -5.70 -2.05
CA GLY A 33 -2.31 -4.78 -3.19
C GLY A 33 -1.04 -3.93 -3.27
N ILE A 34 -0.84 -3.27 -4.40
CA ILE A 34 0.28 -2.36 -4.64
C ILE A 34 -0.23 -0.92 -4.75
N VAL A 35 0.44 0.02 -4.10
CA VAL A 35 0.13 1.45 -4.23
C VAL A 35 0.62 1.92 -5.60
N GLU A 36 -0.28 2.38 -6.45
CA GLU A 36 0.06 2.89 -7.78
C GLU A 36 0.28 4.40 -7.74
N GLU A 37 -0.56 5.13 -7.01
CA GLU A 37 -0.57 6.60 -6.98
C GLU A 37 -0.75 7.13 -5.55
N VAL A 38 0.00 8.17 -5.18
CA VAL A 38 -0.26 9.01 -4.01
C VAL A 38 -0.86 10.33 -4.44
N ARG A 39 -2.00 10.70 -3.86
CA ARG A 39 -2.71 11.94 -4.13
C ARG A 39 -2.48 12.95 -3.02
N ALA A 40 -2.48 14.24 -3.38
CA ALA A 40 -2.16 15.35 -2.47
C ALA A 40 -3.11 15.49 -1.25
N ASN A 41 -4.25 14.79 -1.23
CA ASN A 41 -5.26 14.87 -0.18
C ASN A 41 -5.20 13.70 0.82
N GLY A 42 -4.04 13.10 1.04
CA GLY A 42 -3.87 11.97 1.95
C GLY A 42 -4.59 10.71 1.46
N LYS A 43 -4.72 10.56 0.14
CA LYS A 43 -5.33 9.38 -0.49
C LYS A 43 -4.30 8.64 -1.35
N ILE A 44 -4.45 7.34 -1.40
CA ILE A 44 -3.68 6.46 -2.30
C ILE A 44 -4.62 5.67 -3.20
N ILE A 45 -4.18 5.40 -4.42
CA ILE A 45 -4.78 4.38 -5.29
C ILE A 45 -3.99 3.09 -5.12
N VAL A 46 -4.71 2.01 -4.83
CA VAL A 46 -4.13 0.70 -4.61
C VAL A 46 -4.80 -0.30 -5.53
N LEU A 47 -4.00 -0.99 -6.34
CA LEU A 47 -4.45 -2.10 -7.16
C LEU A 47 -4.43 -3.38 -6.33
N PHE A 48 -5.63 -3.91 -6.06
CA PHE A 48 -5.82 -5.23 -5.47
C PHE A 48 -6.16 -6.25 -6.55
N ARG A 49 -6.14 -7.54 -6.21
CA ARG A 49 -6.56 -8.62 -7.12
C ARG A 49 -7.99 -8.43 -7.66
N GLU A 50 -8.89 -7.85 -6.87
CA GLU A 50 -10.28 -7.59 -7.26
C GLU A 50 -10.47 -6.25 -7.99
N GLY A 51 -9.41 -5.45 -8.15
CA GLY A 51 -9.43 -4.15 -8.82
C GLY A 51 -8.91 -3.01 -7.95
N GLU A 52 -8.96 -1.80 -8.50
CA GLU A 52 -8.48 -0.59 -7.85
C GLU A 52 -9.38 -0.14 -6.71
N ARG A 53 -8.76 0.39 -5.66
CA ARG A 53 -9.43 1.06 -4.54
C ARG A 53 -8.69 2.33 -4.18
N MET A 54 -9.46 3.36 -3.84
CA MET A 54 -8.94 4.57 -3.19
C MET A 54 -9.00 4.40 -1.68
N LEU A 55 -7.84 4.50 -1.02
CA LEU A 55 -7.73 4.43 0.44
C LEU A 55 -7.20 5.75 1.01
N ILE A 56 -7.43 5.98 2.29
CA ILE A 56 -6.88 7.11 3.03
C ILE A 56 -5.60 6.68 3.75
N HIS A 57 -4.67 7.59 3.93
CA HIS A 57 -3.43 7.34 4.66
C HIS A 57 -2.96 8.63 5.35
N ALA A 58 -1.89 8.55 6.15
CA ALA A 58 -1.30 9.68 6.87
C ALA A 58 -2.31 10.49 7.70
N MET A 59 -3.37 9.84 8.21
CA MET A 59 -4.27 10.47 9.17
C MET A 59 -3.52 10.70 10.48
N SER A 60 -3.48 11.96 10.92
CA SER A 60 -3.03 12.36 12.25
C SER A 60 -4.03 11.95 13.33
#